data_AF-A0AAV2HXC1-F1
#
_entry.id   AF-A0AAV2HXC1-F1
#
_cell.length_a   1.000
_cell.length_b   1.000
_cell.length_c   1.000
_cell.angle_alpha   90.00
_cell.angle_beta   90.00
_cell.angle_gamma   90.00
#
_symmetry.space_group_name_H-M   'P 1'
#
loop_
_entity.id
_entity.type
_entity.pdbx_description
1 polymer ?
#
loop_
_entity_poly.entity_id
_entity_poly.type
_entity_poly.pdbx_seq_one_letter_code
_entity_poly.pdbx_strand_id
1 'polypeptide(L)'
;KIVIDVSNRDRHTRVFTSNGEVLQSLIPEATVVKAFNVISAYAMDADFDGSSRVIPIASDSCRARAMVKDIARDMGFQPYDAGTLAAAKNIELHVMQLCPKWHVPIAITVGVFILWWLFVIYIYFIDDVFYSWEQIFVKVSNKPICMTAITLLGLTYLPGCLAAILQLISDTKHKRFPNWLDAWLKSRKQLGLICFLLASLHACISALLLSPTYYHSWFHGTDTITHGPKKHHDDATDSHMRVTDTTPKLSYGDLWMNWKVTVDVKDIKSISRNVC
;
A
#
# COMPACT_ATOMS: atom_id res chain seq x y z
N LYS A 1 5.11 -27.94 -38.99
CA LYS A 1 5.42 -28.34 -37.59
C LYS A 1 5.03 -27.20 -36.65
N ILE A 2 4.79 -27.45 -35.37
CA ILE A 2 4.55 -26.38 -34.37
C ILE A 2 5.81 -26.19 -33.57
N VAL A 3 6.25 -24.94 -33.45
CA VAL A 3 7.46 -24.55 -32.72
C VAL A 3 7.03 -23.67 -31.55
N ILE A 4 7.36 -24.08 -30.34
CA ILE A 4 7.02 -23.33 -29.13
C ILE A 4 8.21 -22.46 -28.74
N ASP A 5 8.05 -21.14 -28.80
CA ASP A 5 9.05 -20.18 -28.32
C ASP A 5 8.87 -19.90 -26.82
N VAL A 6 9.86 -20.36 -26.04
CA VAL A 6 9.94 -20.18 -24.59
C VAL A 6 10.94 -19.11 -24.16
N SER A 7 11.57 -18.42 -25.11
CA SER A 7 12.67 -17.49 -24.83
C SER A 7 12.20 -16.23 -24.11
N ASN A 8 13.03 -15.69 -23.21
CA ASN A 8 12.89 -14.33 -22.70
C ASN A 8 14.02 -13.48 -23.26
N ARG A 9 13.75 -12.18 -23.46
CA ARG A 9 14.72 -11.25 -24.01
C ARG A 9 15.51 -10.56 -22.89
N ASP A 10 16.79 -10.28 -23.15
CA ASP A 10 17.59 -9.45 -22.28
C ASP A 10 17.19 -7.96 -22.36
N ARG A 11 17.22 -7.28 -21.22
CA ARG A 11 16.69 -5.94 -20.95
C ARG A 11 17.32 -4.86 -21.83
N HIS A 12 18.50 -5.11 -22.38
CA HIS A 12 19.26 -4.15 -23.17
C HIS A 12 18.92 -4.11 -24.67
N THR A 13 18.15 -5.07 -25.17
CA THR A 13 17.86 -5.21 -26.61
C THR A 13 16.62 -4.42 -27.03
N ARG A 14 16.81 -3.21 -27.56
CA ARG A 14 15.73 -2.40 -28.16
C ARG A 14 15.42 -2.88 -29.58
N VAL A 15 14.72 -4.01 -29.71
CA VAL A 15 14.19 -4.46 -31.02
C VAL A 15 12.66 -4.34 -31.02
N PHE A 16 12.11 -3.80 -32.10
CA PHE A 16 10.68 -3.57 -32.24
C PHE A 16 9.87 -4.86 -32.41
N THR A 17 10.50 -5.93 -32.92
CA THR A 17 9.95 -7.28 -33.10
C THR A 17 10.23 -8.16 -31.89
N SER A 18 9.28 -9.04 -31.56
CA SER A 18 9.43 -10.09 -30.55
C SER A 18 10.30 -11.24 -31.03
N ASN A 19 10.83 -12.06 -30.11
CA ASN A 19 11.58 -13.26 -30.50
C ASN A 19 10.68 -14.25 -31.25
N GLY A 20 9.40 -14.34 -30.88
CA GLY A 20 8.41 -15.16 -31.58
C GLY A 20 8.23 -14.75 -33.05
N GLU A 21 8.12 -13.44 -33.34
CA GLU A 21 8.01 -12.94 -34.71
C GLU A 21 9.30 -13.17 -35.53
N VAL A 22 10.46 -12.99 -34.90
CA VAL A 22 11.75 -13.29 -35.54
C VAL A 22 11.89 -14.78 -35.83
N LEU A 23 11.47 -15.65 -34.91
CA LEU A 23 11.48 -17.10 -35.12
C LEU A 23 10.53 -17.51 -36.26
N GLN A 24 9.38 -16.84 -36.37
CA GLN A 24 8.41 -17.10 -37.43
C GLN A 24 8.95 -16.69 -38.81
N SER A 25 9.75 -15.62 -38.91
CA SER A 25 10.39 -15.23 -40.17
C SER A 25 11.56 -16.14 -40.56
N LEU A 26 12.26 -16.71 -39.58
CA LEU A 26 13.34 -17.68 -39.80
C LEU A 26 12.83 -19.06 -40.25
N ILE A 27 11.61 -19.45 -39.86
CA ILE A 27 11.03 -20.76 -40.20
C ILE A 27 9.59 -20.59 -40.73
N PRO A 28 9.39 -20.11 -41.97
CA PRO A 28 8.05 -19.80 -42.51
C PRO A 28 7.11 -21.02 -42.62
N GLU A 29 7.68 -22.22 -42.77
CA GLU A 29 6.92 -23.48 -42.89
C GLU A 29 6.39 -24.01 -41.54
N ALA A 30 6.90 -23.45 -40.43
CA ALA A 30 6.46 -23.80 -39.09
C ALA A 30 5.47 -22.78 -38.56
N THR A 31 4.58 -23.24 -37.68
CA THR A 31 3.70 -22.37 -36.92
C THR A 31 4.33 -22.11 -35.56
N VAL A 32 4.71 -20.86 -35.30
CA VAL A 32 5.29 -20.46 -34.02
C VAL A 32 4.19 -20.16 -33.00
N VAL A 33 4.39 -20.61 -31.78
CA VAL A 33 3.54 -20.34 -30.62
C VAL A 33 4.41 -19.79 -29.49
N LYS A 34 4.11 -18.60 -28.98
CA LYS A 34 4.73 -18.07 -27.77
C LYS A 34 4.02 -18.66 -26.55
N ALA A 35 4.76 -19.34 -25.67
CA ALA A 35 4.23 -19.90 -24.42
C ALA A 35 5.36 -20.18 -23.40
N PHE A 36 4.99 -20.47 -22.15
CA PHE A 36 5.87 -20.91 -21.05
C PHE A 36 6.99 -19.97 -20.60
N ASN A 37 7.26 -18.88 -21.31
CA ASN A 37 8.30 -17.92 -20.97
C ASN A 37 8.08 -17.21 -19.61
N VAL A 38 6.85 -17.21 -19.09
CA VAL A 38 6.50 -16.61 -17.79
C VAL A 38 6.79 -17.54 -16.59
N ILE A 39 7.09 -18.81 -16.83
CA ILE A 39 7.34 -19.80 -15.78
C ILE A 39 8.85 -20.06 -15.68
N SER A 40 9.39 -20.03 -14.46
CA SER A 40 10.80 -20.37 -14.23
C SER A 40 11.02 -21.88 -14.28
N ALA A 41 12.24 -22.32 -14.61
CA ALA A 41 12.60 -23.75 -14.58
C ALA A 41 12.34 -24.40 -13.21
N TYR A 42 12.68 -23.69 -12.12
CA TYR A 42 12.39 -24.13 -10.75
C TYR A 42 10.90 -24.37 -10.49
N ALA A 43 10.03 -23.54 -11.08
CA ALA A 43 8.60 -23.68 -10.92
C ALA A 43 7.98 -24.83 -11.74
N MET A 44 8.68 -25.30 -12.78
CA MET A 44 8.28 -26.48 -13.53
C MET A 44 8.76 -27.78 -12.87
N ASP A 45 9.85 -27.71 -12.11
CA ASP A 45 10.47 -28.86 -11.44
C ASP A 45 9.86 -29.13 -10.05
N ALA A 46 9.41 -28.08 -9.36
CA ALA A 46 8.81 -28.23 -8.04
C ALA A 46 7.34 -28.70 -8.14
N ASP A 47 6.94 -29.67 -7.29
CA ASP A 47 5.57 -30.21 -7.12
C ASP A 47 4.58 -29.19 -6.52
N PHE A 48 4.56 -27.96 -7.03
CA PHE A 48 3.55 -26.97 -6.67
C PHE A 48 2.30 -27.19 -7.52
N ASP A 49 1.13 -27.06 -6.89
CA ASP A 49 -0.15 -26.99 -7.61
C ASP A 49 -0.11 -25.84 -8.63
N GLY A 50 0.03 -26.21 -9.91
CA GLY A 50 0.15 -25.30 -11.04
C GLY A 50 -1.11 -24.47 -11.30
N SER A 51 -2.22 -24.77 -10.63
CA SER A 51 -3.55 -24.21 -10.87
C SER A 51 -3.62 -22.68 -10.74
N SER A 52 -2.76 -22.07 -9.92
CA SER A 52 -2.71 -20.61 -9.75
C SER A 52 -1.89 -19.88 -10.82
N ARG A 53 -1.11 -20.61 -11.64
CA ARG A 53 -0.15 -20.00 -12.58
C ARG A 53 -0.77 -19.89 -13.97
N VAL A 54 -0.95 -18.65 -14.41
CA VAL A 54 -1.50 -18.34 -15.74
C VAL A 54 -0.39 -18.33 -16.78
N ILE A 55 -0.56 -19.10 -17.85
CA ILE A 55 0.37 -19.15 -18.99
C ILE A 55 -0.25 -18.44 -20.19
N PRO A 56 0.29 -17.28 -20.62
CA PRO A 56 -0.17 -16.63 -21.84
C PRO A 56 0.31 -17.41 -23.07
N ILE A 57 -0.60 -17.64 -24.01
CA ILE A 57 -0.34 -18.36 -25.25
C ILE A 57 -0.75 -17.48 -26.43
N ALA A 58 0.19 -17.22 -27.35
CA ALA A 58 -0.02 -16.36 -28.52
C ALA A 58 0.48 -17.04 -29.81
N SER A 59 -0.34 -17.03 -30.86
CA SER A 59 0.00 -17.54 -32.20
C SER A 59 -1.04 -17.13 -33.23
N ASP A 60 -0.67 -17.05 -34.50
CA ASP A 60 -1.60 -16.73 -35.59
C ASP A 60 -2.48 -17.92 -36.00
N SER A 61 -2.12 -19.15 -35.60
CA SER A 61 -2.93 -20.34 -35.85
C SER A 61 -3.79 -20.71 -34.64
N CYS A 62 -5.11 -20.70 -34.82
CA CYS A 62 -6.05 -21.12 -33.78
C CYS A 62 -5.85 -22.58 -33.35
N ARG A 63 -5.52 -23.46 -34.31
CA ARG A 63 -5.26 -24.89 -34.06
C ARG A 63 -4.00 -25.06 -33.21
N ALA A 64 -2.92 -24.35 -33.53
CA ALA A 64 -1.68 -24.45 -32.75
C ALA A 64 -1.85 -23.91 -31.33
N ARG A 65 -2.58 -22.78 -31.15
CA ARG A 65 -2.92 -22.29 -29.81
C ARG A 65 -3.72 -23.33 -29.02
N ALA A 66 -4.75 -23.93 -29.60
CA ALA A 66 -5.59 -24.91 -28.91
C ALA A 66 -4.76 -26.09 -28.39
N MET A 67 -3.92 -26.69 -29.24
CA MET A 67 -3.09 -27.82 -28.81
C MET A 67 -2.08 -27.44 -27.72
N VAL A 68 -1.47 -26.25 -27.79
CA VAL A 68 -0.54 -25.80 -26.74
C VAL A 68 -1.26 -25.47 -25.43
N LYS A 69 -2.53 -25.02 -25.49
CA LYS A 69 -3.36 -24.86 -24.28
C LYS A 69 -3.65 -26.20 -23.62
N ASP A 70 -3.93 -27.23 -24.41
CA ASP A 70 -4.20 -28.57 -23.87
C ASP A 70 -2.94 -29.13 -23.18
N ILE A 71 -1.76 -29.00 -23.82
CA ILE A 71 -0.47 -29.34 -23.19
C ILE A 71 -0.27 -28.59 -21.86
N ALA A 72 -0.57 -27.29 -21.81
CA ALA A 72 -0.46 -26.50 -20.58
C ALA A 72 -1.41 -26.98 -19.48
N ARG A 73 -2.64 -27.40 -19.83
CA ARG A 73 -3.62 -27.97 -18.88
C ARG A 73 -3.18 -29.32 -18.36
N ASP A 74 -2.64 -30.17 -19.23
CA ASP A 74 -2.14 -31.50 -18.87
C ASP A 74 -0.98 -31.40 -17.87
N MET A 75 -0.19 -30.32 -17.94
CA MET A 75 0.85 -29.99 -16.96
C MET A 75 0.33 -29.28 -15.70
N GLY A 76 -1.00 -29.13 -15.55
CA GLY A 76 -1.62 -28.51 -14.38
C GLY A 76 -1.61 -26.98 -14.36
N PHE A 77 -1.25 -26.31 -15.45
CA PHE A 77 -1.26 -24.85 -15.54
C PHE A 77 -2.60 -24.30 -16.07
N GLN A 78 -2.84 -23.00 -15.84
CA GLN A 78 -4.01 -22.30 -16.36
C GLN A 78 -3.65 -21.53 -17.65
N PRO A 79 -3.92 -22.05 -18.86
CA PRO A 79 -3.62 -21.30 -20.08
C PRO A 79 -4.58 -20.12 -20.29
N TYR A 80 -4.05 -19.00 -20.77
CA TYR A 80 -4.79 -17.83 -21.21
C TYR A 80 -4.46 -17.51 -22.68
N ASP A 81 -5.50 -17.27 -23.50
CA ASP A 81 -5.31 -16.90 -24.91
C ASP A 81 -4.95 -15.41 -25.01
N ALA A 82 -3.72 -15.13 -25.42
CA ALA A 82 -3.24 -13.76 -25.63
C ALA A 82 -3.46 -13.28 -27.08
N GLY A 83 -4.04 -14.12 -27.96
CA GLY A 83 -4.38 -13.78 -29.33
C GLY A 83 -3.28 -14.11 -30.35
N THR A 84 -3.03 -13.19 -31.27
CA THR A 84 -2.09 -13.35 -32.39
C THR A 84 -0.63 -13.31 -31.93
N LEU A 85 0.29 -13.72 -32.80
CA LEU A 85 1.72 -13.74 -32.48
C LEU A 85 2.26 -12.34 -32.14
N ALA A 86 1.62 -11.27 -32.60
CA ALA A 86 1.93 -9.89 -32.23
C ALA A 86 1.87 -9.62 -30.71
N ALA A 87 1.08 -10.41 -29.97
CA ALA A 87 1.03 -10.32 -28.50
C ALA A 87 2.30 -10.83 -27.81
N ALA A 88 3.15 -11.60 -28.51
CA ALA A 88 4.40 -12.15 -27.97
C ALA A 88 5.33 -11.05 -27.43
N LYS A 89 5.35 -9.88 -28.07
CA LYS A 89 6.12 -8.72 -27.58
C LYS A 89 5.70 -8.28 -26.19
N ASN A 90 4.40 -8.20 -25.93
CA ASN A 90 3.88 -7.80 -24.62
C ASN A 90 4.16 -8.87 -23.56
N ILE A 91 4.05 -10.15 -23.95
CA ILE A 91 4.35 -11.29 -23.09
C ILE A 91 5.83 -11.29 -22.67
N GLU A 92 6.75 -11.07 -23.60
CA GLU A 92 8.19 -10.99 -23.33
C GLU A 92 8.55 -9.82 -22.42
N LEU A 93 7.94 -8.64 -22.65
CA LEU A 93 8.18 -7.45 -21.84
C LEU A 93 7.64 -7.60 -20.41
N HIS A 94 6.55 -8.36 -20.22
CA HIS A 94 5.89 -8.49 -18.94
C HIS A 94 6.76 -9.19 -17.90
N VAL A 95 7.48 -10.25 -18.31
CA VAL A 95 8.35 -11.05 -17.40
C VAL A 95 9.45 -10.21 -16.76
N MET A 96 9.94 -9.19 -17.48
CA MET A 96 11.09 -8.38 -17.05
C MET A 96 10.69 -7.16 -16.19
N GLN A 97 9.41 -6.94 -15.94
CA GLN A 97 8.92 -5.77 -15.20
C GLN A 97 8.62 -6.11 -13.74
N LEU A 98 9.53 -5.73 -12.84
CA LEU A 98 9.27 -5.72 -11.40
C LEU A 98 8.48 -4.46 -11.03
N CYS A 99 7.23 -4.63 -10.63
CA CYS A 99 6.40 -3.55 -10.06
C CYS A 99 6.41 -2.23 -10.87
N PRO A 100 6.16 -2.25 -12.20
CA PRO A 100 6.39 -1.08 -13.07
C PRO A 100 5.60 0.16 -12.63
N LYS A 101 4.40 -0.03 -12.08
CA LYS A 101 3.50 1.05 -11.67
C LYS A 101 3.76 1.60 -10.25
N TRP A 102 4.82 1.18 -9.57
CA TRP A 102 5.10 1.57 -8.18
C TRP A 102 6.06 2.75 -8.03
N HIS A 103 6.91 3.01 -9.02
CA HIS A 103 7.95 4.04 -8.95
C HIS A 103 7.39 5.43 -8.63
N VAL A 104 6.30 5.84 -9.31
CA VAL A 104 5.66 7.15 -9.09
C VAL A 104 5.02 7.25 -7.70
N PRO A 105 4.14 6.32 -7.27
CA PRO A 105 3.62 6.29 -5.90
C PRO A 105 4.71 6.36 -4.82
N ILE A 106 5.78 5.57 -4.97
CA ILE A 106 6.89 5.54 -4.02
C ILE A 106 7.58 6.91 -3.96
N ALA A 107 7.88 7.51 -5.12
CA ALA A 107 8.51 8.83 -5.18
C ALA A 107 7.64 9.91 -4.51
N ILE A 108 6.32 9.89 -4.74
CA ILE A 108 5.37 10.80 -4.08
C ILE A 108 5.39 10.58 -2.56
N THR A 109 5.29 9.33 -2.11
CA THR A 109 5.33 9.00 -0.67
C THR A 109 6.62 9.47 -0.02
N VAL A 110 7.78 9.23 -0.64
CA VAL A 110 9.08 9.67 -0.11
C VAL A 110 9.14 11.19 -0.02
N GLY A 111 8.69 11.92 -1.06
CA GLY A 111 8.65 13.38 -1.05
C GLY A 111 7.77 13.94 0.07
N VAL A 112 6.55 13.41 0.23
CA VAL A 112 5.62 13.81 1.31
C VAL A 112 6.19 13.47 2.68
N PHE A 113 6.80 12.30 2.84
CA PHE A 113 7.39 11.86 4.10
C PHE A 113 8.57 12.76 4.51
N ILE A 114 9.46 13.11 3.58
CA ILE A 114 10.56 14.04 3.82
C ILE A 114 10.01 15.41 4.22
N LEU A 115 8.99 15.93 3.52
CA LEU A 115 8.37 17.20 3.83
C LEU A 115 7.82 17.22 5.26
N TRP A 116 7.08 16.19 5.67
CA TRP A 116 6.56 16.08 7.03
C TRP A 116 7.67 15.93 8.08
N TRP A 117 8.76 15.24 7.75
CA TRP A 117 9.92 15.16 8.63
C TRP A 117 10.60 16.51 8.82
N LEU A 118 10.83 17.26 7.75
CA LEU A 118 11.40 18.60 7.83
C LEU A 118 10.53 19.53 8.68
N PHE A 119 9.20 19.46 8.49
CA PHE A 119 8.26 20.21 9.32
C PHE A 119 8.34 19.82 10.80
N VAL A 120 8.34 18.52 11.12
CA VAL A 120 8.44 18.00 12.50
C VAL A 120 9.77 18.36 13.16
N ILE A 121 10.88 18.29 12.43
CA ILE A 121 12.20 18.70 12.91
C ILE A 121 12.21 20.19 13.23
N TYR A 122 11.67 21.01 12.33
CA TYR A 122 11.60 22.45 12.53
C TYR A 122 10.84 22.80 13.80
N ILE A 123 9.60 22.33 13.95
CA ILE A 123 8.73 22.73 15.07
C ILE A 123 9.19 22.16 16.43
N TYR A 124 9.83 20.99 16.48
CA TYR A 124 10.11 20.29 17.74
C TYR A 124 11.59 20.19 18.13
N PHE A 125 12.51 20.61 17.26
CA PHE A 125 13.95 20.60 17.55
C PHE A 125 14.67 21.89 17.19
N ILE A 126 14.08 22.76 16.36
CA ILE A 126 14.68 24.05 15.98
C ILE A 126 13.96 25.22 16.67
N ASP A 127 12.65 25.33 16.46
CA ASP A 127 11.83 26.43 17.01
C ASP A 127 11.64 26.28 18.52
N ASP A 128 11.13 25.13 18.94
CA ASP A 128 11.03 24.72 20.35
C ASP A 128 11.70 23.36 20.55
N VAL A 129 12.69 23.27 21.42
CA VAL A 129 13.30 21.97 21.79
C VAL A 129 12.40 21.27 22.80
N PHE A 130 11.36 20.60 22.31
CA PHE A 130 10.34 19.95 23.14
C PHE A 130 10.65 18.48 23.44
N TYR A 131 11.32 17.79 22.52
CA TYR A 131 11.65 16.36 22.66
C TYR A 131 13.15 16.12 22.82
N SER A 132 13.49 15.09 23.59
CA SER A 132 14.87 14.57 23.65
C SER A 132 15.18 13.74 22.40
N TRP A 133 16.45 13.71 21.98
CA TRP A 133 16.91 12.96 20.80
C TRP A 133 16.58 11.46 20.85
N GLU A 134 16.52 10.88 22.04
CA GLU A 134 16.15 9.46 22.25
C GLU A 134 14.70 9.16 21.84
N GLN A 135 13.81 10.14 21.92
CA GLN A 135 12.39 9.99 21.63
C GLN A 135 12.09 10.05 20.12
N ILE A 136 13.10 10.33 19.28
CA ILE A 136 12.95 10.50 17.84
C ILE A 136 12.32 9.27 17.20
N PHE A 137 12.90 8.09 17.43
CA PHE A 137 12.62 6.93 16.59
C PHE A 137 11.20 6.38 16.73
N VAL A 138 10.64 6.38 17.95
CA VAL A 138 9.32 5.79 18.20
C VAL A 138 8.27 6.87 18.43
N LYS A 139 8.50 7.81 19.36
CA LYS A 139 7.49 8.80 19.76
C LYS A 139 7.33 9.93 18.74
N VAL A 140 8.44 10.48 18.24
CA VAL A 140 8.38 11.58 17.26
C VAL A 140 8.04 11.04 15.88
N SER A 141 8.71 9.98 15.40
CA SER A 141 8.45 9.36 14.08
C SER A 141 7.00 8.97 13.85
N ASN A 142 6.26 8.62 14.91
CA ASN A 142 4.86 8.26 14.78
C ASN A 142 4.00 9.40 14.20
N LYS A 143 4.41 10.67 14.42
CA LYS A 143 3.74 11.85 13.85
C LYS A 143 3.87 11.94 12.32
N PRO A 144 5.07 12.04 11.71
CA PRO A 144 5.21 12.11 10.26
C PRO A 144 4.69 10.83 9.56
N ILE A 145 4.75 9.65 10.20
CA ILE A 145 4.13 8.43 9.65
C ILE A 145 2.62 8.62 9.46
N CYS A 146 1.90 9.07 10.51
CA CYS A 146 0.45 9.31 10.43
C CYS A 146 0.10 10.43 9.45
N MET A 147 0.82 11.56 9.51
CA MET A 147 0.61 12.69 8.60
C MET A 147 0.83 12.30 7.14
N THR A 148 1.82 11.46 6.85
CA THR A 148 2.03 10.90 5.52
C THR A 148 0.88 10.00 5.12
N ALA A 149 0.42 9.11 6.00
CA ALA A 149 -0.72 8.22 5.72
C ALA A 149 -1.98 9.00 5.33
N ILE A 150 -2.40 9.98 6.15
CA ILE A 150 -3.60 10.79 5.86
C ILE A 150 -3.43 11.66 4.60
N THR A 151 -2.21 12.16 4.33
CA THR A 151 -1.93 12.90 3.09
C THR A 151 -2.08 11.99 1.86
N LEU A 152 -1.55 10.76 1.92
CA LEU A 152 -1.70 9.78 0.84
C LEU A 152 -3.16 9.34 0.66
N LEU A 153 -3.93 9.26 1.74
CA LEU A 153 -5.37 9.01 1.68
C LEU A 153 -6.06 10.11 0.86
N GLY A 154 -5.79 11.38 1.19
CA GLY A 154 -6.29 12.53 0.42
C GLY A 154 -5.91 12.44 -1.07
N LEU A 155 -4.63 12.16 -1.37
CA LEU A 155 -4.14 12.00 -2.74
C LEU A 155 -4.73 10.80 -3.49
N THR A 156 -5.30 9.81 -2.78
CA THR A 156 -5.95 8.65 -3.38
C THR A 156 -7.36 9.02 -3.89
N TYR A 157 -8.08 9.88 -3.18
CA TYR A 157 -9.44 10.29 -3.53
C TYR A 157 -9.51 11.54 -4.39
N LEU A 158 -8.57 12.48 -4.22
CA LEU A 158 -8.51 13.76 -4.93
C LEU A 158 -8.62 13.66 -6.47
N PRO A 159 -7.91 12.76 -7.19
CA PRO A 159 -8.01 12.70 -8.65
C PRO A 159 -9.41 12.25 -9.11
N GLY A 160 -10.15 11.49 -8.30
CA GLY A 160 -11.53 11.11 -8.60
C GLY A 160 -12.47 12.32 -8.57
N CYS A 161 -12.33 13.17 -7.55
CA CYS A 161 -13.08 14.42 -7.45
C CYS A 161 -12.74 15.37 -8.62
N LEU A 162 -11.45 15.53 -8.94
CA LEU A 162 -11.01 16.34 -10.08
C LEU A 162 -11.54 15.81 -11.42
N ALA A 163 -11.52 14.48 -11.61
CA ALA A 163 -12.09 13.85 -12.80
C ALA A 163 -13.59 14.13 -12.93
N ALA A 164 -14.35 14.06 -11.84
CA ALA A 164 -15.78 14.38 -11.84
C ALA A 164 -16.03 15.85 -12.20
N ILE A 165 -15.27 16.80 -11.63
CA ILE A 165 -15.36 18.23 -11.97
C ILE A 165 -15.08 18.46 -13.45
N LEU A 166 -14.01 17.86 -13.99
CA LEU A 166 -13.66 18.00 -15.41
C LEU A 166 -14.71 17.39 -16.34
N GLN A 167 -15.36 16.29 -15.93
CA GLN A 167 -16.46 15.69 -16.68
C GLN A 167 -17.69 16.59 -16.72
N LEU A 168 -18.02 17.25 -15.60
CA LEU A 168 -19.12 18.23 -15.53
C LEU A 168 -18.84 19.46 -16.39
N ILE A 169 -17.62 20.02 -16.32
CA ILE A 169 -17.21 21.16 -17.18
C ILE A 169 -17.26 20.77 -18.66
N SER A 170 -16.90 19.53 -18.98
CA SER A 170 -16.83 19.05 -20.36
C SER A 170 -18.17 18.62 -20.94
N ASP A 171 -19.21 18.48 -20.10
CA ASP A 171 -20.54 17.93 -20.41
C ASP A 171 -20.53 16.58 -21.13
N THR A 172 -19.43 15.81 -21.00
CA THR A 172 -19.31 14.49 -21.59
C THR A 172 -18.25 13.64 -20.88
N LYS A 173 -18.56 12.36 -20.70
CA LYS A 173 -17.63 11.35 -20.16
C LYS A 173 -16.66 10.79 -21.19
N HIS A 174 -16.86 11.11 -22.47
CA HIS A 174 -16.11 10.50 -23.58
C HIS A 174 -14.83 11.26 -23.96
N LYS A 175 -14.60 12.44 -23.38
CA LYS A 175 -13.32 13.15 -23.53
C LYS A 175 -12.24 12.44 -22.72
N ARG A 176 -11.07 12.28 -23.32
CA ARG A 176 -9.89 11.73 -22.64
C ARG A 176 -9.38 12.73 -21.62
N PHE A 177 -8.99 12.23 -20.45
CA PHE A 177 -8.33 13.06 -19.44
C PHE A 177 -6.92 13.49 -19.89
N PRO A 178 -6.41 14.62 -19.37
CA PRO A 178 -5.00 14.95 -19.49
C PRO A 178 -4.12 13.80 -18.99
N ASN A 179 -2.98 13.58 -19.64
CA ASN A 179 -2.09 12.45 -19.35
C ASN A 179 -1.65 12.37 -17.88
N TRP A 180 -1.45 13.51 -17.22
CA TRP A 180 -1.07 13.56 -15.80
C TRP A 180 -2.19 13.03 -14.89
N LEU A 181 -3.45 13.36 -15.18
CA LEU A 181 -4.60 12.93 -14.40
C LEU A 181 -4.92 11.46 -14.64
N ASP A 182 -4.82 11.00 -15.89
CA ASP A 182 -4.97 9.59 -16.23
C ASP A 182 -3.89 8.72 -15.54
N ALA A 183 -2.63 9.17 -15.54
CA ALA A 183 -1.55 8.50 -14.83
C ALA A 183 -1.81 8.45 -13.30
N TRP A 184 -2.30 9.54 -12.72
CA TRP A 184 -2.63 9.59 -11.29
C TRP A 184 -3.84 8.71 -10.93
N LEU A 185 -4.89 8.70 -11.76
CA LEU A 185 -6.05 7.82 -11.58
C LEU A 185 -5.64 6.33 -11.58
N LYS A 186 -4.65 5.96 -12.40
CA LYS A 186 -4.08 4.60 -12.49
C LYS A 186 -3.14 4.25 -11.33
N SER A 187 -2.66 5.23 -10.55
CA SER A 187 -1.75 5.04 -9.42
C SER A 187 -2.46 4.96 -8.05
N ARG A 188 -3.79 5.20 -8.03
CA ARG A 188 -4.61 5.20 -6.80
C ARG A 188 -4.49 3.93 -5.97
N LYS A 189 -4.45 2.75 -6.61
CA LYS A 189 -4.36 1.47 -5.88
C LYS A 189 -3.07 1.38 -5.06
N GLN A 190 -1.96 1.85 -5.64
CA GLN A 190 -0.64 1.82 -5.02
C GLN A 190 -0.56 2.85 -3.89
N LEU A 191 -1.06 4.07 -4.11
CA LEU A 191 -1.13 5.09 -3.07
C LEU A 191 -1.98 4.63 -1.87
N GLY A 192 -3.15 4.02 -2.15
CA GLY A 192 -4.02 3.48 -1.10
C GLY A 192 -3.37 2.33 -0.32
N LEU A 193 -2.63 1.44 -0.98
CA LEU A 193 -1.93 0.34 -0.32
C LEU A 193 -0.78 0.83 0.58
N ILE A 194 -0.03 1.85 0.14
CA ILE A 194 1.02 2.48 0.94
C ILE A 194 0.40 3.22 2.13
N CYS A 195 -0.68 3.97 1.91
CA CYS A 195 -1.45 4.63 2.97
C CYS A 195 -1.88 3.61 4.04
N PHE A 196 -2.48 2.50 3.63
CA PHE A 196 -2.92 1.45 4.55
C PHE A 196 -1.75 0.92 5.39
N LEU A 197 -0.62 0.61 4.75
CA LEU A 197 0.58 0.13 5.46
C LEU A 197 1.08 1.14 6.51
N LEU A 198 1.17 2.43 6.16
CA LEU A 198 1.62 3.47 7.08
C LEU A 198 0.62 3.71 8.21
N ALA A 199 -0.68 3.65 7.94
CA ALA A 199 -1.73 3.76 8.95
C ALA A 199 -1.71 2.57 9.92
N SER A 200 -1.51 1.34 9.42
CA SER A 200 -1.33 0.15 10.26
C SER A 200 -0.08 0.27 11.11
N LEU A 201 1.05 0.70 10.55
CA LEU A 201 2.29 0.94 11.30
C LEU A 201 2.07 1.98 12.41
N HIS A 202 1.40 3.10 12.09
CA HIS A 202 1.03 4.11 13.06
C HIS A 202 0.18 3.53 14.21
N ALA A 203 -0.83 2.73 13.89
CA ALA A 203 -1.68 2.08 14.89
C ALA A 203 -0.88 1.13 15.79
N CYS A 204 0.00 0.31 15.22
CA CYS A 204 0.88 -0.59 15.98
C CYS A 204 1.81 0.19 16.91
N ILE A 205 2.46 1.24 16.44
CA ILE A 205 3.35 2.08 17.27
C ILE A 205 2.56 2.78 18.36
N SER A 206 1.39 3.35 18.05
CA SER A 206 0.52 3.99 19.03
C SER A 206 0.07 3.02 20.12
N ALA A 207 -0.26 1.77 19.76
CA ALA A 207 -0.60 0.72 20.72
C ALA A 207 0.60 0.34 21.60
N LEU A 208 1.81 0.24 21.04
CA LEU A 208 3.04 -0.02 21.81
C LEU A 208 3.38 1.12 22.78
N LEU A 209 3.09 2.37 22.39
CA LEU A 209 3.31 3.53 23.23
C LEU A 209 2.23 3.71 24.30
N LEU A 210 1.09 3.02 24.22
CA LEU A 210 -0.03 3.14 25.16
C LEU A 210 0.32 2.53 26.52
N SER A 211 1.15 3.24 27.27
CA SER A 211 1.61 2.87 28.61
C SER A 211 1.71 4.12 29.51
N PRO A 212 1.65 3.96 30.84
CA PRO A 212 1.77 5.06 31.79
C PRO A 212 3.06 5.87 31.63
N THR A 213 4.13 5.24 31.15
CA THR A 213 5.44 5.90 30.93
C THR A 213 5.37 6.97 29.84
N TYR A 214 4.56 6.77 28.80
CA TYR A 214 4.47 7.67 27.65
C TYR A 214 3.21 8.55 27.66
N TYR A 215 2.13 8.05 28.26
CA TYR A 215 0.83 8.72 28.37
C TYR A 215 0.34 8.77 29.83
N HIS A 216 1.16 9.24 30.76
CA HIS A 216 0.84 9.29 32.19
C HIS A 216 -0.52 9.93 32.49
N SER A 217 -0.93 10.96 31.73
CA SER A 217 -2.23 11.62 31.92
C SER A 217 -3.45 10.74 31.62
N TRP A 218 -3.27 9.62 30.92
CA TRP A 218 -4.34 8.68 30.58
C TRP A 218 -4.51 7.56 31.59
N PHE A 219 -3.59 7.44 32.55
CA PHE A 219 -3.62 6.40 33.58
C PHE A 219 -3.76 7.05 34.95
N HIS A 220 -4.70 6.57 35.75
CA HIS A 220 -4.81 7.01 37.14
C HIS A 220 -3.70 6.36 37.97
N GLY A 221 -2.99 7.17 38.76
CA GLY A 221 -2.10 6.65 39.80
C GLY A 221 -2.91 5.81 40.78
N THR A 222 -2.49 4.58 41.01
CA THR A 222 -3.03 3.79 42.12
C THR A 222 -2.23 4.16 43.35
N ASP A 223 -2.81 4.99 44.21
CA ASP A 223 -2.30 5.22 45.55
C ASP A 223 -2.36 3.89 46.30
N THR A 224 -1.25 3.16 46.30
CA THR A 224 -1.07 2.00 47.16
C THR A 224 -0.93 2.55 48.56
N ILE A 225 -2.05 2.59 49.30
CA ILE A 225 -2.03 2.81 50.74
C ILE A 225 -1.25 1.63 51.33
N THR A 226 0.06 1.78 51.47
CA THR A 226 0.85 0.92 52.33
C THR A 226 0.29 1.12 53.73
N HIS A 227 -0.47 0.14 54.22
CA HIS A 227 -0.76 0.02 55.65
C HIS A 227 0.56 -0.28 56.37
N GLY A 228 1.39 0.75 56.55
CA GLY A 228 2.43 0.75 57.56
C GLY A 228 1.77 0.59 58.93
N PRO A 229 2.45 -0.05 59.91
CA PRO A 229 1.85 -0.31 61.21
C PRO A 229 1.45 1.03 61.85
N LYS A 230 0.15 1.17 62.14
CA LYS A 230 -0.42 2.34 62.81
C LYS A 230 0.34 2.58 64.11
N LYS A 231 1.18 3.62 64.17
CA LYS A 231 1.56 4.21 65.45
C LYS A 231 0.38 5.05 65.92
N HIS A 232 -0.27 4.58 66.97
CA HIS A 232 -1.27 5.33 67.72
C HIS A 232 -0.59 6.59 68.27
N HIS A 233 -1.00 7.75 67.77
CA HIS A 233 -0.95 8.98 68.55
C HIS A 233 -2.16 9.80 68.15
N ASP A 234 -3.04 9.95 69.14
CA ASP A 234 -4.24 10.75 69.08
C ASP A 234 -3.84 12.22 68.88
N ASP A 235 -4.43 12.89 67.90
CA ASP A 235 -4.84 14.29 68.04
C ASP A 235 -5.76 14.68 66.88
N ALA A 236 -6.96 15.11 67.26
CA ALA A 236 -7.99 15.59 66.37
C ALA A 236 -7.78 17.08 66.06
N THR A 237 -7.66 17.44 64.79
CA THR A 237 -8.09 18.75 64.30
C THR A 237 -8.52 18.62 62.84
N ASP A 238 -9.81 18.84 62.65
CA ASP A 238 -10.52 19.02 61.39
C ASP A 238 -10.14 20.37 60.77
N SER A 239 -9.65 20.36 59.54
CA SER A 239 -9.63 21.55 58.69
C SER A 239 -9.65 21.13 57.22
N HIS A 240 -10.83 21.29 56.61
CA HIS A 240 -11.06 21.24 55.17
C HIS A 240 -9.98 21.99 54.38
N MET A 241 -9.10 21.26 53.69
CA MET A 241 -8.21 21.80 52.67
C MET A 241 -8.88 21.69 51.31
N ARG A 242 -9.43 22.82 50.84
CA ARG A 242 -9.94 22.99 49.48
C ARG A 242 -8.75 22.88 48.51
N VAL A 243 -8.63 21.75 47.84
CA VAL A 243 -7.73 21.61 46.68
C VAL A 243 -8.29 22.53 45.60
N THR A 244 -7.56 23.60 45.31
CA THR A 244 -7.84 24.46 44.18
C THR A 244 -7.39 23.72 42.93
N ASP A 245 -8.34 23.42 42.05
CA ASP A 245 -8.09 22.94 40.69
C ASP A 245 -7.24 23.97 39.96
N THR A 246 -5.92 23.75 39.90
CA THR A 246 -5.09 24.40 38.89
C THR A 246 -5.33 23.65 37.59
N THR A 247 -6.21 24.19 36.75
CA THR A 247 -6.31 23.81 35.35
C THR A 247 -4.93 23.93 34.68
N PRO A 248 -4.43 22.89 33.99
CA PRO A 248 -3.22 23.07 33.19
C PRO A 248 -3.57 23.95 32.00
N LYS A 249 -2.78 25.00 31.79
CA LYS A 249 -2.78 25.79 30.55
C LYS A 249 -2.67 24.82 29.36
N LEU A 250 -3.74 24.74 28.57
CA LEU A 250 -3.75 24.06 27.28
C LEU A 250 -2.62 24.64 26.42
N SER A 251 -1.55 23.87 26.26
CA SER A 251 -0.48 24.17 25.31
C SER A 251 -0.99 23.85 23.90
N TYR A 252 -0.75 24.74 22.95
CA TYR A 252 -1.21 24.64 21.56
C TYR A 252 -0.79 23.32 20.86
N GLY A 253 0.18 22.58 21.41
CA GLY A 253 0.61 21.28 20.92
C GLY A 253 -0.39 20.13 21.13
N ASP A 254 -1.34 20.25 22.07
CA ASP A 254 -2.28 19.17 22.41
C ASP A 254 -3.58 19.18 21.56
N LEU A 255 -3.79 20.21 20.74
CA LEU A 255 -4.99 20.37 19.91
C LEU A 255 -5.13 19.30 18.81
N TRP A 256 -4.02 18.71 18.36
CA TRP A 256 -4.04 17.71 17.27
C TRP A 256 -4.38 16.29 17.75
N MET A 257 -4.25 15.99 19.05
CA MET A 257 -4.49 14.64 19.60
C MET A 257 -5.86 14.47 20.27
N ASN A 258 -6.68 15.52 20.34
CA ASN A 258 -7.98 15.50 21.02
C ASN A 258 -9.16 15.03 20.15
N TRP A 259 -8.91 14.37 19.01
CA TRP A 259 -9.98 13.67 18.30
C TRP A 259 -10.32 12.38 19.05
N LYS A 260 -11.24 12.46 20.02
CA LYS A 260 -11.89 11.27 20.59
C LYS A 260 -12.63 10.56 19.47
N VAL A 261 -12.07 9.45 18.99
CA VAL A 261 -12.82 8.50 18.14
C VAL A 261 -13.72 7.70 19.07
N THR A 262 -14.97 8.14 19.20
CA THR A 262 -16.03 7.32 19.80
C THR A 262 -16.43 6.28 18.75
N VAL A 263 -15.89 5.06 18.83
CA VAL A 263 -16.37 3.94 18.03
C VAL A 263 -17.68 3.46 18.66
N ASP A 264 -18.81 3.87 18.10
CA ASP A 264 -20.11 3.29 18.44
C ASP A 264 -20.19 1.89 17.81
N VAL A 265 -20.25 0.84 18.64
CA VAL A 265 -20.18 -0.57 18.25
C VAL A 265 -21.45 -1.03 17.50
N LYS A 266 -22.40 -0.13 17.22
CA LYS A 266 -23.67 -0.45 16.55
C LYS A 266 -23.59 -0.60 15.02
N ASP A 267 -22.53 -0.13 14.36
CA ASP A 267 -22.47 -0.16 12.87
C ASP A 267 -21.91 -1.46 12.25
N ILE A 268 -21.40 -2.41 13.04
CA ILE A 268 -20.80 -3.65 12.52
C ILE A 268 -21.84 -4.67 12.02
N LYS A 269 -23.13 -4.54 12.37
CA LYS A 269 -24.17 -5.50 11.97
C LYS A 269 -24.95 -5.15 10.69
N SER A 270 -24.72 -3.98 10.09
CA SER A 270 -25.48 -3.52 8.91
C SER A 270 -24.84 -3.88 7.56
N ILE A 271 -23.52 -4.14 7.50
CA ILE A 271 -22.77 -4.29 6.24
C ILE A 271 -22.71 -5.75 5.73
N SER A 272 -23.49 -6.68 6.32
CA SER A 272 -23.47 -8.11 5.95
C SER A 272 -24.63 -8.57 5.06
N ARG A 273 -25.55 -7.71 4.63
CA ARG A 273 -26.64 -8.12 3.74
C ARG A 273 -26.90 -7.05 2.68
N ASN A 274 -26.32 -7.27 1.50
CA ASN A 274 -26.92 -7.05 0.16
C ASN A 274 -25.81 -6.96 -0.91
N VAL A 275 -25.32 -8.13 -1.34
CA VAL A 275 -24.79 -8.33 -2.70
C VAL A 275 -25.20 -9.74 -3.15
N CYS A 276 -26.37 -9.83 -3.77
CA CYS A 276 -26.73 -10.75 -4.86
C CYS A 276 -27.62 -9.94 -5.80
#